data_AF-A0A7J9PWZ1-F1
#
_entry.id   AF-A0A7J9PWZ1-F1
#
_cell.length_a   1.000
_cell.length_b   1.000
_cell.length_c   1.000
_cell.angle_alpha   90.00
_cell.angle_beta   90.00
_cell.angle_gamma   90.00
#
_symmetry.space_group_name_H-M   'P 1'
#
loop_
_entity.id
_entity.type
_entity.pdbx_description
1 polymer ?
#
loop_
_entity_poly.entity_id
_entity_poly.type
_entity_poly.pdbx_seq_one_letter_code
_entity_poly.pdbx_strand_id
1 'polypeptide(L)'
;IVTGNKTKKIAGKKVESILNDDGYNVHTIEIGAATNENVKKVKKTAKEIKAGFLLGVGGGSKIDVAKICAKNLGKPFISVPTSASHDGIASPKASIKGGVSVDAVVPLGIIADTSIIAKAPYRMLASGCADVISNLTAVKDWVLGHKLRNETFSTSASTLSEMSARVVMENADMIKPGLEESVWIVIKPLIESGASMCIAGSSRPTSGSEHLFSHALDRIAPNKALHGEQCGVGAIMMMYLHDGDWEEIRYALKKIGAPVNAKQLGIKKEDIVKALVMANRVRKDRYTILGDNGLSADAAEKLAKTTEVI
;
A
#
# COMPACT_ATOMS: atom_id res chain seq x y z
N ILE A 1 -3.52 -10.24 -20.18
CA ILE A 1 -3.93 -9.04 -19.41
C ILE A 1 -4.91 -9.44 -18.32
N VAL A 2 -4.62 -9.11 -17.06
CA VAL A 2 -5.52 -9.26 -15.91
C VAL A 2 -6.13 -7.90 -15.59
N THR A 3 -7.46 -7.80 -15.63
CA THR A 3 -8.17 -6.53 -15.43
C THR A 3 -9.51 -6.74 -14.72
N GLY A 4 -10.28 -5.69 -14.48
CA GLY A 4 -11.68 -5.77 -14.03
C GLY A 4 -12.62 -5.16 -15.06
N ASN A 5 -13.92 -5.41 -14.93
CA ASN A 5 -14.94 -4.94 -15.88
C ASN A 5 -14.86 -3.43 -16.17
N LYS A 6 -14.75 -2.59 -15.13
CA LYS A 6 -14.59 -1.13 -15.29
C LYS A 6 -13.24 -0.77 -15.92
N THR A 7 -12.14 -1.34 -15.42
CA THR A 7 -10.79 -0.98 -15.86
C THR A 7 -10.46 -1.51 -17.26
N LYS A 8 -11.14 -2.55 -17.73
CA LYS A 8 -11.09 -3.03 -19.11
C LYS A 8 -11.53 -1.94 -20.08
N LYS A 9 -12.63 -1.24 -19.77
CA LYS A 9 -13.13 -0.13 -20.59
C LYS A 9 -12.23 1.10 -20.51
N ILE A 10 -11.65 1.37 -19.35
CA ILE A 10 -10.78 2.54 -19.11
C ILE A 10 -9.43 2.41 -19.82
N ALA A 11 -8.75 1.27 -19.66
CA ALA A 11 -7.39 1.09 -20.17
C ALA A 11 -7.17 -0.28 -20.82
N GLY A 12 -7.85 -1.34 -20.35
CA GLY A 12 -7.58 -2.72 -20.80
C GLY A 12 -7.74 -2.93 -22.31
N LYS A 13 -8.78 -2.37 -22.93
CA LYS A 13 -8.98 -2.45 -24.39
C LYS A 13 -7.89 -1.72 -25.18
N LYS A 14 -7.45 -0.56 -24.68
CA LYS A 14 -6.37 0.22 -25.32
C LYS A 14 -5.05 -0.55 -25.26
N VAL A 15 -4.73 -1.13 -24.10
CA VAL A 15 -3.55 -1.98 -23.92
C VAL A 15 -3.62 -3.22 -24.81
N GLU A 16 -4.79 -3.86 -24.90
CA GLU A 16 -5.02 -5.01 -25.78
C GLU A 16 -4.80 -4.67 -27.26
N SER A 17 -5.32 -3.53 -27.74
CA SER A 17 -5.07 -3.04 -29.10
C SER A 17 -3.58 -2.85 -29.36
N ILE A 18 -2.88 -2.07 -28.53
CA ILE A 18 -1.46 -1.77 -28.71
C ILE A 18 -0.61 -3.04 -28.81
N LEU A 19 -0.89 -4.03 -27.95
CA LEU A 19 -0.15 -5.30 -27.97
C LEU A 19 -0.50 -6.16 -29.19
N ASN A 20 -1.76 -6.21 -29.62
CA ASN A 20 -2.13 -6.93 -30.84
C ASN A 20 -1.52 -6.28 -32.09
N ASP A 21 -1.50 -4.94 -32.15
CA ASP A 21 -0.92 -4.18 -33.25
C ASP A 21 0.59 -4.41 -33.38
N ASP A 22 1.27 -4.71 -32.26
CA ASP A 22 2.70 -5.08 -32.20
C ASP A 22 2.94 -6.61 -32.33
N GLY A 23 1.90 -7.37 -32.72
CA GLY A 23 2.01 -8.79 -33.05
C GLY A 23 1.99 -9.76 -31.86
N TYR A 24 1.66 -9.30 -30.65
CA TYR A 24 1.50 -10.18 -29.50
C TYR A 24 0.16 -10.93 -29.56
N ASN A 25 0.15 -12.20 -29.15
CA ASN A 25 -1.08 -12.94 -28.89
C ASN A 25 -1.64 -12.57 -27.51
N VAL A 26 -2.68 -11.74 -27.46
CA VAL A 26 -3.24 -11.19 -26.22
C VAL A 26 -4.46 -11.96 -25.75
N HIS A 27 -4.42 -12.42 -24.49
CA HIS A 27 -5.60 -12.94 -23.80
C HIS A 27 -5.96 -12.04 -22.62
N THR A 28 -7.21 -11.58 -22.55
CA THR A 28 -7.72 -10.70 -21.49
C THR A 28 -8.66 -11.43 -20.54
N ILE A 29 -8.35 -11.43 -19.24
CA ILE A 29 -9.17 -12.01 -18.18
C ILE A 29 -9.69 -10.93 -17.23
N GLU A 30 -11.00 -10.97 -16.97
CA GLU A 30 -11.68 -10.09 -16.02
C GLU A 30 -11.86 -10.79 -14.68
N ILE A 31 -11.44 -10.12 -13.60
CA ILE A 31 -11.54 -10.62 -12.23
C ILE A 31 -12.24 -9.61 -11.30
N GLY A 32 -12.68 -10.09 -10.14
CA GLY A 32 -13.21 -9.31 -9.03
C GLY A 32 -12.13 -8.85 -8.04
N ALA A 33 -12.43 -8.86 -6.74
CA ALA A 33 -11.48 -8.48 -5.69
C ALA A 33 -10.23 -9.38 -5.66
N ALA A 34 -9.16 -8.92 -5.00
CA ALA A 34 -7.94 -9.71 -4.80
C ALA A 34 -8.20 -10.85 -3.80
N THR A 35 -8.62 -12.01 -4.30
CA THR A 35 -8.91 -13.22 -3.52
C THR A 35 -8.07 -14.39 -4.01
N ASN A 36 -7.82 -15.38 -3.14
CA ASN A 36 -7.13 -16.61 -3.50
C ASN A 36 -7.81 -17.36 -4.66
N GLU A 37 -9.12 -17.28 -4.75
CA GLU A 37 -9.90 -17.85 -5.85
C GLU A 37 -9.56 -17.18 -7.19
N ASN A 38 -9.54 -15.84 -7.24
CA ASN A 38 -9.17 -15.11 -8.46
C ASN A 38 -7.71 -15.35 -8.84
N VAL A 39 -6.80 -15.48 -7.88
CA VAL A 39 -5.40 -15.90 -8.13
C VAL A 39 -5.35 -17.27 -8.79
N LYS A 40 -6.09 -18.26 -8.26
CA LYS A 40 -6.15 -19.61 -8.85
C LYS A 40 -6.72 -19.59 -10.27
N LYS A 41 -7.78 -18.80 -10.50
CA LYS A 41 -8.41 -18.63 -11.81
C LYS A 41 -7.42 -18.07 -12.84
N VAL A 42 -6.78 -16.95 -12.53
CA VAL A 42 -5.77 -16.33 -13.42
C VAL A 42 -4.60 -17.28 -13.67
N LYS A 43 -4.13 -18.00 -12.63
CA LYS A 43 -3.04 -18.98 -12.76
C LYS A 43 -3.40 -20.12 -13.69
N LYS A 44 -4.62 -20.65 -13.61
CA LYS A 44 -5.11 -21.71 -14.49
C LYS A 44 -5.11 -21.23 -15.94
N THR A 45 -5.76 -20.10 -16.21
CA THR A 45 -5.83 -19.52 -17.56
C THR A 45 -4.44 -19.23 -18.13
N ALA A 46 -3.55 -18.61 -17.35
CA ALA A 46 -2.19 -18.29 -17.80
C ALA A 46 -1.38 -19.55 -18.18
N LYS A 47 -1.60 -20.68 -17.52
CA LYS A 47 -0.98 -21.97 -17.88
C LYS A 47 -1.56 -22.54 -19.17
N GLU A 48 -2.88 -22.54 -19.31
CA GLU A 48 -3.59 -23.09 -20.47
C GLU A 48 -3.15 -22.39 -21.77
N ILE A 49 -3.03 -21.07 -21.74
CA ILE A 49 -2.60 -20.26 -22.89
C ILE A 49 -1.07 -20.17 -23.03
N LYS A 50 -0.31 -20.82 -22.13
CA LYS A 50 1.17 -20.75 -22.06
C LYS A 50 1.71 -19.31 -22.06
N ALA A 51 1.12 -18.44 -21.23
CA ALA A 51 1.45 -17.02 -21.19
C ALA A 51 2.96 -16.77 -20.97
N GLY A 52 3.54 -15.91 -21.81
CA GLY A 52 4.95 -15.49 -21.70
C GLY A 52 5.21 -14.51 -20.56
N PHE A 53 4.27 -13.60 -20.30
CA PHE A 53 4.32 -12.59 -19.24
C PHE A 53 2.89 -12.16 -18.85
N LEU A 54 2.75 -11.46 -17.72
CA LEU A 54 1.46 -10.96 -17.24
C LEU A 54 1.45 -9.44 -17.17
N LEU A 55 0.32 -8.84 -17.56
CA LEU A 55 0.01 -7.44 -17.32
C LEU A 55 -1.12 -7.32 -16.30
N GLY A 56 -0.95 -6.49 -15.29
CA GLY A 56 -2.01 -6.07 -14.39
C GLY A 56 -2.51 -4.68 -14.79
N VAL A 57 -3.70 -4.60 -15.38
CA VAL A 57 -4.29 -3.32 -15.83
C VAL A 57 -5.50 -2.99 -14.96
N GLY A 58 -5.32 -2.07 -14.02
CA GLY A 58 -6.41 -1.65 -13.13
C GLY A 58 -5.93 -1.06 -11.81
N GLY A 59 -6.82 -0.99 -10.83
CA GLY A 59 -6.43 -0.61 -9.45
C GLY A 59 -5.65 -1.72 -8.74
N GLY A 60 -5.23 -1.43 -7.51
CA GLY A 60 -4.34 -2.29 -6.71
C GLY A 60 -4.73 -3.77 -6.66
N SER A 61 -6.02 -4.08 -6.52
CA SER A 61 -6.47 -5.48 -6.50
C SER A 61 -6.17 -6.27 -7.79
N LYS A 62 -6.19 -5.62 -8.97
CA LYS A 62 -5.88 -6.30 -10.24
C LYS A 62 -4.40 -6.53 -10.38
N ILE A 63 -3.62 -5.52 -10.02
CA ILE A 63 -2.16 -5.58 -9.97
C ILE A 63 -1.72 -6.69 -9.04
N ASP A 64 -2.25 -6.74 -7.81
CA ASP A 64 -1.85 -7.75 -6.82
C ASP A 64 -2.13 -9.17 -7.29
N VAL A 65 -3.31 -9.44 -7.85
CA VAL A 65 -3.64 -10.78 -8.38
C VAL A 65 -2.70 -11.16 -9.53
N ALA A 66 -2.45 -10.24 -10.46
CA ALA A 66 -1.55 -10.49 -11.59
C ALA A 66 -0.10 -10.73 -11.12
N LYS A 67 0.37 -9.92 -10.16
CA LYS A 67 1.71 -9.98 -9.60
C LYS A 67 1.95 -11.27 -8.80
N ILE A 68 0.99 -11.70 -7.99
CA ILE A 68 1.04 -13.00 -7.29
C ILE A 68 1.04 -14.14 -8.31
N CYS A 69 0.19 -14.07 -9.33
CA CYS A 69 0.14 -15.10 -10.37
C CYS A 69 1.46 -15.20 -11.14
N ALA A 70 2.05 -14.06 -11.50
CA ALA A 70 3.32 -14.00 -12.21
C ALA A 70 4.46 -14.64 -11.39
N LYS A 71 4.55 -14.30 -10.09
CA LYS A 71 5.49 -14.97 -9.17
C LYS A 71 5.28 -16.49 -9.15
N ASN A 72 4.03 -16.93 -8.96
CA ASN A 72 3.68 -18.35 -8.85
C ASN A 72 3.97 -19.17 -10.12
N LEU A 73 4.20 -18.50 -11.25
CA LEU A 73 4.49 -19.11 -12.54
C LEU A 73 5.92 -18.84 -13.02
N GLY A 74 6.73 -18.08 -12.25
CA GLY A 74 8.06 -17.64 -12.68
C GLY A 74 8.02 -16.82 -13.96
N LYS A 75 7.01 -15.95 -14.12
CA LYS A 75 6.81 -15.12 -15.32
C LYS A 75 7.08 -13.65 -15.04
N PRO A 76 7.59 -12.89 -16.03
CA PRO A 76 7.67 -11.43 -15.94
C PRO A 76 6.29 -10.80 -15.75
N PHE A 77 6.29 -9.64 -15.08
CA PHE A 77 5.08 -8.88 -14.76
C PHE A 77 5.25 -7.41 -15.14
N ILE A 78 4.23 -6.80 -15.75
CA ILE A 78 4.16 -5.36 -16.00
C ILE A 78 2.94 -4.78 -15.27
N SER A 79 3.15 -3.69 -14.55
CA SER A 79 2.13 -2.98 -13.78
C SER A 79 1.58 -1.82 -14.60
N VAL A 80 0.27 -1.76 -14.81
CA VAL A 80 -0.41 -0.66 -15.51
C VAL A 80 -1.53 -0.11 -14.60
N PRO A 81 -1.17 0.65 -13.56
CA PRO A 81 -2.12 1.15 -12.59
C PRO A 81 -3.12 2.14 -13.22
N THR A 82 -4.40 1.97 -12.91
CA THR A 82 -5.46 2.94 -13.24
C THR A 82 -5.93 3.73 -12.01
N SER A 83 -5.30 3.52 -10.87
CA SER A 83 -5.51 4.26 -9.62
C SER A 83 -4.27 4.14 -8.73
N ALA A 84 -4.03 5.15 -7.89
CA ALA A 84 -2.85 5.25 -7.03
C ALA A 84 -3.23 5.14 -5.54
N SER A 85 -3.62 3.93 -5.09
CA SER A 85 -4.17 3.72 -3.73
C SER A 85 -3.18 3.25 -2.66
N HIS A 86 -2.03 2.71 -3.08
CA HIS A 86 -0.96 2.18 -2.22
C HIS A 86 0.27 1.84 -3.08
N ASP A 87 1.43 1.61 -2.44
CA ASP A 87 2.73 1.35 -3.09
C ASP A 87 2.82 -0.01 -3.83
N GLY A 88 1.83 -0.90 -3.61
CA GLY A 88 1.69 -2.19 -4.29
C GLY A 88 1.69 -2.12 -5.83
N ILE A 89 1.54 -0.95 -6.43
CA ILE A 89 1.71 -0.76 -7.88
C ILE A 89 3.15 -0.98 -8.35
N ALA A 90 4.14 -0.82 -7.46
CA ALA A 90 5.57 -0.87 -7.73
C ALA A 90 6.33 -1.90 -6.88
N SER A 91 5.74 -2.36 -5.77
CA SER A 91 6.47 -3.13 -4.76
C SER A 91 6.54 -4.65 -5.02
N PRO A 92 7.51 -5.36 -4.40
CA PRO A 92 7.58 -6.83 -4.36
C PRO A 92 6.56 -7.47 -3.40
N LYS A 93 5.57 -6.73 -2.89
CA LYS A 93 4.56 -7.23 -1.95
C LYS A 93 3.17 -7.09 -2.55
N ALA A 94 2.30 -8.07 -2.34
CA ALA A 94 0.92 -8.02 -2.80
C ALA A 94 -0.05 -8.31 -1.66
N SER A 95 -1.21 -7.67 -1.67
CA SER A 95 -2.23 -7.86 -0.64
C SER A 95 -3.40 -8.69 -1.19
N ILE A 96 -3.77 -9.73 -0.44
CA ILE A 96 -4.98 -10.53 -0.68
C ILE A 96 -5.96 -10.17 0.42
N LYS A 97 -7.23 -9.98 0.04
CA LYS A 97 -8.31 -9.65 0.97
C LYS A 97 -8.34 -10.61 2.18
N GLY A 98 -8.28 -10.05 3.38
CA GLY A 98 -8.34 -10.81 4.64
C GLY A 98 -7.03 -11.52 5.03
N GLY A 99 -5.94 -11.25 4.32
CA GLY A 99 -4.62 -11.81 4.61
C GLY A 99 -3.57 -10.74 4.84
N VAL A 100 -2.45 -11.15 5.42
CA VAL A 100 -1.23 -10.33 5.48
C VAL A 100 -0.63 -10.27 4.07
N SER A 101 0.04 -9.15 3.72
CA SER A 101 0.72 -9.02 2.43
C SER A 101 1.74 -10.15 2.24
N VAL A 102 1.75 -10.72 1.04
CA VAL A 102 2.60 -11.84 0.63
C VAL A 102 3.70 -11.37 -0.31
N ASP A 103 4.79 -12.11 -0.36
CA ASP A 103 5.86 -11.86 -1.32
C ASP A 103 5.37 -12.10 -2.75
N ALA A 104 5.65 -11.17 -3.64
CA ALA A 104 5.28 -11.17 -5.05
C ALA A 104 6.50 -10.84 -5.94
N VAL A 105 6.32 -10.80 -7.26
CA VAL A 105 7.40 -10.44 -8.20
C VAL A 105 7.51 -8.93 -8.31
N VAL A 106 8.73 -8.40 -8.42
CA VAL A 106 8.94 -6.98 -8.77
C VAL A 106 8.47 -6.76 -10.21
N PRO A 107 7.69 -5.71 -10.51
CA PRO A 107 7.32 -5.39 -11.89
C PRO A 107 8.58 -5.13 -12.73
N LEU A 108 8.65 -5.71 -13.92
CA LEU A 108 9.69 -5.41 -14.93
C LEU A 108 9.56 -3.96 -15.43
N GLY A 109 8.33 -3.44 -15.43
CA GLY A 109 8.02 -2.07 -15.81
C GLY A 109 6.70 -1.62 -15.21
N ILE A 110 6.56 -0.30 -15.07
CA ILE A 110 5.36 0.37 -14.57
C ILE A 110 4.94 1.42 -15.59
N ILE A 111 3.70 1.34 -16.07
CA ILE A 111 3.11 2.30 -17.01
C ILE A 111 1.97 3.01 -16.29
N ALA A 112 2.28 4.16 -15.69
CA ALA A 112 1.32 4.95 -14.92
C ALA A 112 0.84 6.16 -15.76
N ASP A 113 -0.27 5.98 -16.48
CA ASP A 113 -0.92 7.06 -17.22
C ASP A 113 -1.64 8.01 -16.25
N THR A 114 -1.04 9.17 -16.00
CA THR A 114 -1.50 10.17 -15.03
C THR A 114 -2.88 10.72 -15.40
N SER A 115 -3.18 10.86 -16.69
CA SER A 115 -4.49 11.33 -17.17
C SER A 115 -5.62 10.32 -16.88
N ILE A 116 -5.30 9.03 -16.80
CA ILE A 116 -6.24 7.97 -16.39
C ILE A 116 -6.39 7.96 -14.87
N ILE A 117 -5.28 8.01 -14.13
CA ILE A 117 -5.28 7.96 -12.67
C ILE A 117 -5.99 9.19 -12.08
N ALA A 118 -5.87 10.37 -12.71
CA ALA A 118 -6.54 11.61 -12.29
C ALA A 118 -8.08 11.50 -12.31
N LYS A 119 -8.61 10.60 -13.14
CA LYS A 119 -10.05 10.32 -13.26
C LYS A 119 -10.54 9.26 -12.28
N ALA A 120 -9.64 8.59 -11.54
CA ALA A 120 -10.03 7.65 -10.50
C ALA A 120 -10.68 8.40 -9.31
N PRO A 121 -11.49 7.73 -8.48
CA PRO A 121 -12.03 8.35 -7.28
C PRO A 121 -10.91 8.92 -6.41
N TYR A 122 -10.98 10.22 -6.09
CA TYR A 122 -9.92 10.94 -5.36
C TYR A 122 -9.51 10.26 -4.05
N ARG A 123 -10.46 9.60 -3.36
CA ARG A 123 -10.21 8.78 -2.17
C ARG A 123 -9.07 7.77 -2.37
N MET A 124 -8.91 7.23 -3.58
CA MET A 124 -7.78 6.34 -3.90
C MET A 124 -6.46 7.09 -3.84
N LEU A 125 -6.35 8.26 -4.48
CA LEU A 125 -5.13 9.09 -4.43
C LEU A 125 -4.79 9.51 -3.00
N ALA A 126 -5.79 9.96 -2.23
CA ALA A 126 -5.61 10.33 -0.83
C ALA A 126 -5.14 9.14 0.04
N SER A 127 -5.67 7.93 -0.21
CA SER A 127 -5.19 6.69 0.40
C SER A 127 -3.72 6.42 0.03
N GLY A 128 -3.34 6.59 -1.23
CA GLY A 128 -1.94 6.43 -1.65
C GLY A 128 -0.99 7.40 -0.96
N CYS A 129 -1.41 8.65 -0.77
CA CYS A 129 -0.64 9.62 0.02
C CYS A 129 -0.45 9.17 1.46
N ALA A 130 -1.53 8.71 2.10
CA ALA A 130 -1.51 8.25 3.48
C ALA A 130 -0.62 7.02 3.69
N ASP A 131 -0.59 6.12 2.70
CA ASP A 131 0.33 4.97 2.65
C ASP A 131 1.80 5.43 2.62
N VAL A 132 2.14 6.36 1.72
CA VAL A 132 3.51 6.88 1.60
C VAL A 132 3.94 7.67 2.83
N ILE A 133 3.07 8.51 3.40
CA ILE A 133 3.36 9.26 4.63
C ILE A 133 3.72 8.31 5.79
N SER A 134 3.10 7.13 5.81
CA SER A 134 3.35 6.10 6.84
C SER A 134 4.79 5.56 6.82
N ASN A 135 5.55 5.78 5.75
CA ASN A 135 6.97 5.42 5.66
C ASN A 135 7.80 6.07 6.79
N LEU A 136 7.41 7.25 7.29
CA LEU A 136 8.14 7.93 8.37
C LEU A 136 8.24 7.09 9.63
N THR A 137 7.14 6.45 10.05
CA THR A 137 7.12 5.58 11.22
C THR A 137 7.74 4.22 10.93
N ALA A 138 7.58 3.71 9.69
CA ALA A 138 8.23 2.49 9.26
C ALA A 138 9.76 2.57 9.33
N VAL A 139 10.34 3.67 8.85
CA VAL A 139 11.79 3.92 8.92
C VAL A 139 12.25 4.03 10.38
N LYS A 140 11.52 4.73 11.25
CA LYS A 140 11.84 4.81 12.69
C LYS A 140 11.84 3.42 13.35
N ASP A 141 10.84 2.59 13.05
CA ASP A 141 10.82 1.21 13.52
C ASP A 141 11.95 0.36 12.96
N TRP A 142 12.36 0.58 11.71
CA TRP A 142 13.47 -0.13 11.11
C TRP A 142 14.81 0.25 11.76
N VAL A 143 15.02 1.54 12.05
CA VAL A 143 16.18 2.03 12.81
C VAL A 143 16.20 1.42 14.21
N LEU A 144 15.05 1.33 14.87
CA LEU A 144 14.94 0.70 16.19
C LEU A 144 15.28 -0.80 16.14
N GLY A 145 14.73 -1.53 15.17
CA GLY A 145 15.03 -2.94 14.93
C GLY A 145 16.50 -3.18 14.62
N HIS A 146 17.13 -2.31 13.83
CA HIS A 146 18.57 -2.36 13.58
C HIS A 146 19.38 -2.20 14.87
N LYS A 147 19.08 -1.17 15.67
CA LYS A 147 19.84 -0.87 16.91
C LYS A 147 19.67 -1.93 18.00
N LEU A 148 18.46 -2.46 18.18
CA LEU A 148 18.14 -3.37 19.30
C LEU A 148 18.25 -4.85 18.95
N ARG A 149 18.03 -5.21 17.68
CA ARG A 149 17.98 -6.61 17.23
C ARG A 149 19.00 -6.92 16.13
N ASN A 150 19.88 -5.98 15.80
CA ASN A 150 20.89 -6.12 14.75
C ASN A 150 20.29 -6.55 13.40
N GLU A 151 19.09 -6.06 13.07
CA GLU A 151 18.48 -6.32 11.78
C GLU A 151 19.28 -5.65 10.65
N THR A 152 19.26 -6.26 9.46
CA THR A 152 19.86 -5.64 8.27
C THR A 152 19.21 -4.29 7.99
N PHE A 153 20.03 -3.27 7.78
CA PHE A 153 19.58 -1.90 7.52
C PHE A 153 20.27 -1.35 6.27
N SER A 154 19.52 -0.66 5.43
CA SER A 154 20.03 0.01 4.24
C SER A 154 19.72 1.49 4.31
N THR A 155 20.76 2.31 4.50
CA THR A 155 20.64 3.77 4.59
C THR A 155 20.09 4.36 3.30
N SER A 156 20.42 3.81 2.13
CA SER A 156 19.89 4.30 0.85
C SER A 156 18.41 4.00 0.72
N ALA A 157 17.96 2.79 1.11
CA ALA A 157 16.55 2.44 1.11
C ALA A 157 15.74 3.27 2.12
N SER A 158 16.27 3.47 3.33
CA SER A 158 15.59 4.27 4.35
C SER A 158 15.46 5.73 3.92
N THR A 159 16.52 6.31 3.37
CA THR A 159 16.53 7.71 2.89
C THR A 159 15.53 7.92 1.76
N LEU A 160 15.51 7.03 0.77
CA LEU A 160 14.55 7.10 -0.34
C LEU A 160 13.10 7.04 0.17
N SER A 161 12.83 6.15 1.13
CA SER A 161 11.50 5.99 1.72
C SER A 161 11.05 7.21 2.52
N GLU A 162 11.95 7.78 3.33
CA GLU A 162 11.68 8.98 4.11
C GLU A 162 11.46 10.20 3.21
N MET A 163 12.31 10.40 2.19
CA MET A 163 12.15 11.46 1.21
C MET A 163 10.81 11.37 0.47
N SER A 164 10.38 10.16 0.10
CA SER A 164 9.07 9.92 -0.53
C SER A 164 7.93 10.47 0.33
N ALA A 165 7.97 10.22 1.65
CA ALA A 165 6.97 10.75 2.59
C ALA A 165 7.03 12.27 2.72
N ARG A 166 8.23 12.84 2.86
CA ARG A 166 8.43 14.28 3.00
C ARG A 166 7.91 15.04 1.78
N VAL A 167 8.19 14.57 0.56
CA VAL A 167 7.67 15.18 -0.68
C VAL A 167 6.15 15.25 -0.66
N VAL A 168 5.46 14.19 -0.23
CA VAL A 168 3.99 14.18 -0.14
C VAL A 168 3.49 15.16 0.92
N MET A 169 4.14 15.23 2.09
CA MET A 169 3.75 16.13 3.18
C MET A 169 3.98 17.61 2.82
N GLU A 170 5.14 17.95 2.27
CA GLU A 170 5.48 19.31 1.84
C GLU A 170 4.54 19.82 0.75
N ASN A 171 4.02 18.92 -0.10
CA ASN A 171 3.08 19.25 -1.17
C ASN A 171 1.62 18.97 -0.80
N ALA A 172 1.29 18.70 0.47
CA ALA A 172 -0.07 18.33 0.90
C ALA A 172 -1.15 19.34 0.48
N ASP A 173 -0.80 20.64 0.48
CA ASP A 173 -1.70 21.71 0.05
C ASP A 173 -1.94 21.77 -1.47
N MET A 174 -1.08 21.13 -2.28
CA MET A 174 -1.18 21.07 -3.75
C MET A 174 -1.92 19.83 -4.25
N ILE A 175 -2.09 18.82 -3.39
CA ILE A 175 -2.78 17.57 -3.73
C ILE A 175 -4.30 17.80 -3.56
N LYS A 176 -5.01 17.87 -4.69
CA LYS A 176 -6.45 18.20 -4.78
C LYS A 176 -7.19 17.27 -5.74
N PRO A 177 -8.53 17.11 -5.57
CA PRO A 177 -9.32 16.27 -6.45
C PRO A 177 -9.37 16.79 -7.88
N GLY A 178 -9.24 15.88 -8.85
CA GLY A 178 -9.46 16.14 -10.27
C GLY A 178 -8.29 16.80 -11.02
N LEU A 179 -7.15 17.03 -10.35
CA LEU A 179 -5.95 17.58 -10.98
C LEU A 179 -4.97 16.47 -11.36
N GLU A 180 -4.43 16.52 -12.58
CA GLU A 180 -3.41 15.59 -13.05
C GLU A 180 -2.07 15.84 -12.34
N GLU A 181 -1.78 17.09 -12.02
CA GLU A 181 -0.61 17.53 -11.25
C GLU A 181 -0.56 16.88 -9.86
N SER A 182 -1.72 16.73 -9.21
CA SER A 182 -1.80 15.99 -7.94
C SER A 182 -1.39 14.53 -8.10
N VAL A 183 -1.69 13.92 -9.25
CA VAL A 183 -1.22 12.55 -9.54
C VAL A 183 0.29 12.54 -9.77
N TRP A 184 0.84 13.50 -10.50
CA TRP A 184 2.27 13.62 -10.73
C TRP A 184 3.08 13.70 -9.42
N ILE A 185 2.56 14.43 -8.44
CA ILE A 185 3.17 14.56 -7.10
C ILE A 185 3.17 13.22 -6.37
N VAL A 186 2.08 12.45 -6.46
CA VAL A 186 1.86 11.25 -5.61
C VAL A 186 2.38 9.97 -6.25
N ILE A 187 2.36 9.86 -7.58
CA ILE A 187 2.75 8.62 -8.27
C ILE A 187 4.25 8.32 -8.15
N LYS A 188 5.11 9.35 -8.14
CA LYS A 188 6.57 9.16 -8.01
C LYS A 188 6.94 8.63 -6.61
N PRO A 189 6.47 9.23 -5.50
CA PRO A 189 6.71 8.69 -4.16
C PRO A 189 6.18 7.27 -3.94
N LEU A 190 5.05 6.90 -4.58
CA LEU A 190 4.56 5.52 -4.55
C LEU A 190 5.51 4.54 -5.26
N ILE A 191 6.07 4.93 -6.40
CA ILE A 191 7.05 4.13 -7.14
C ILE A 191 8.36 4.06 -6.36
N GLU A 192 8.81 5.17 -5.77
CA GLU A 192 10.01 5.27 -4.92
C GLU A 192 9.89 4.40 -3.66
N SER A 193 8.70 4.34 -3.05
CA SER A 193 8.38 3.39 -1.95
C SER A 193 8.52 1.94 -2.41
N GLY A 194 8.05 1.61 -3.62
CA GLY A 194 8.30 0.30 -4.24
C GLY A 194 9.77 -0.01 -4.46
N ALA A 195 10.53 0.96 -4.97
CA ALA A 195 11.96 0.84 -5.24
C ALA A 195 12.78 0.71 -3.94
N SER A 196 12.44 1.42 -2.88
CA SER A 196 13.10 1.33 -1.57
C SER A 196 13.00 -0.09 -1.00
N MET A 197 11.85 -0.75 -1.15
CA MET A 197 11.68 -2.16 -0.75
C MET A 197 12.58 -3.10 -1.55
N CYS A 198 12.79 -2.82 -2.84
CA CYS A 198 13.68 -3.62 -3.67
C CYS A 198 15.14 -3.46 -3.23
N ILE A 199 15.58 -2.23 -2.93
CA ILE A 199 16.93 -1.94 -2.40
C ILE A 199 17.12 -2.61 -1.03
N ALA A 200 16.11 -2.57 -0.17
CA ALA A 200 16.16 -3.17 1.16
C ALA A 200 16.07 -4.71 1.16
N GLY A 201 15.61 -5.32 0.06
CA GLY A 201 15.26 -6.75 0.02
C GLY A 201 14.10 -7.12 0.97
N SER A 202 13.34 -6.14 1.47
CA SER A 202 12.26 -6.35 2.43
C SER A 202 11.28 -5.18 2.40
N SER A 203 10.12 -5.31 3.05
CA SER A 203 9.19 -4.17 3.20
C SER A 203 9.51 -3.25 4.37
N ARG A 204 10.64 -3.44 5.06
CA ARG A 204 11.03 -2.60 6.21
C ARG A 204 11.00 -1.08 5.95
N PRO A 205 11.43 -0.54 4.79
CA PRO A 205 11.42 0.91 4.57
C PRO A 205 10.01 1.53 4.56
N THR A 206 8.97 0.75 4.21
CA THR A 206 7.61 1.28 4.01
C THR A 206 6.59 0.64 4.94
N SER A 207 6.98 -0.33 5.77
CA SER A 207 6.08 -1.08 6.64
C SER A 207 6.73 -1.36 8.00
N GLY A 208 6.23 -0.70 9.03
CA GLY A 208 6.52 -0.86 10.45
C GLY A 208 5.26 -1.18 11.25
N SER A 209 5.17 -0.61 12.45
CA SER A 209 4.08 -0.79 13.41
C SER A 209 2.74 -0.24 12.92
N GLU A 210 2.75 0.82 12.10
CA GLU A 210 1.53 1.38 11.51
C GLU A 210 0.85 0.40 10.54
N HIS A 211 1.65 -0.36 9.76
CA HIS A 211 1.15 -1.46 8.95
C HIS A 211 0.69 -2.66 9.77
N LEU A 212 1.36 -2.96 10.90
CA LEU A 212 0.89 -4.01 11.81
C LEU A 212 -0.49 -3.67 12.39
N PHE A 213 -0.71 -2.40 12.73
CA PHE A 213 -2.01 -1.88 13.13
C PHE A 213 -3.06 -2.02 12.01
N SER A 214 -2.75 -1.61 10.77
CA SER A 214 -3.65 -1.81 9.62
C SER A 214 -4.02 -3.29 9.42
N HIS A 215 -3.04 -4.19 9.45
CA HIS A 215 -3.30 -5.62 9.31
C HIS A 215 -4.12 -6.20 10.47
N ALA A 216 -3.99 -5.67 11.69
CA ALA A 216 -4.86 -6.04 12.80
C ALA A 216 -6.30 -5.54 12.57
N LEU A 217 -6.47 -4.30 12.08
CA LEU A 217 -7.78 -3.78 11.69
C LEU A 217 -8.45 -4.61 10.61
N ASP A 218 -7.72 -5.05 9.58
CA ASP A 218 -8.27 -5.90 8.52
C ASP A 218 -8.81 -7.24 9.05
N ARG A 219 -8.30 -7.73 10.19
CA ARG A 219 -8.82 -8.93 10.88
C ARG A 219 -10.06 -8.65 11.72
N ILE A 220 -10.12 -7.48 12.36
CA ILE A 220 -11.20 -7.10 13.30
C ILE A 220 -12.41 -6.50 12.56
N ALA A 221 -12.15 -5.59 11.63
CA ALA A 221 -13.14 -4.79 10.92
C ALA A 221 -12.89 -4.83 9.40
N PRO A 222 -13.00 -6.01 8.76
CA PRO A 222 -12.65 -6.17 7.35
C PRO A 222 -13.49 -5.27 6.43
N ASN A 223 -12.84 -4.67 5.43
CA ASN A 223 -13.46 -3.88 4.36
C ASN A 223 -14.10 -2.55 4.78
N LYS A 224 -13.69 -1.96 5.90
CA LYS A 224 -14.20 -0.66 6.35
C LYS A 224 -13.47 0.53 5.72
N ALA A 225 -12.15 0.46 5.63
CA ALA A 225 -11.28 1.51 5.11
C ALA A 225 -10.28 0.95 4.09
N LEU A 226 -9.73 1.83 3.25
CA LEU A 226 -8.63 1.49 2.35
C LEU A 226 -7.34 1.28 3.16
N HIS A 227 -6.42 0.48 2.63
CA HIS A 227 -5.16 0.14 3.30
C HIS A 227 -4.37 1.38 3.71
N GLY A 228 -4.09 2.28 2.75
CA GLY A 228 -3.33 3.50 3.04
C GLY A 228 -4.01 4.43 4.04
N GLU A 229 -5.34 4.48 4.07
CA GLU A 229 -6.09 5.23 5.10
C GLU A 229 -5.83 4.66 6.51
N GLN A 230 -5.82 3.34 6.64
CA GLN A 230 -5.51 2.67 7.91
C GLN A 230 -4.05 2.88 8.31
N CYS A 231 -3.11 2.77 7.35
CA CYS A 231 -1.68 3.00 7.58
C CYS A 231 -1.40 4.45 8.01
N GLY A 232 -2.03 5.43 7.37
CA GLY A 232 -1.90 6.84 7.75
C GLY A 232 -2.40 7.14 9.17
N VAL A 233 -3.57 6.62 9.54
CA VAL A 233 -4.07 6.73 10.93
C VAL A 233 -3.16 6.00 11.92
N GLY A 234 -2.65 4.83 11.54
CA GLY A 234 -1.62 4.12 12.29
C GLY A 234 -0.38 4.99 12.51
N ALA A 235 0.11 5.66 11.47
CA ALA A 235 1.32 6.49 11.51
C ALA A 235 1.19 7.67 12.48
N ILE A 236 0.00 8.28 12.60
CA ILE A 236 -0.27 9.30 13.64
C ILE A 236 0.04 8.74 15.03
N MET A 237 -0.53 7.57 15.36
CA MET A 237 -0.36 6.95 16.68
C MET A 237 1.07 6.47 16.91
N MET A 238 1.69 5.84 15.91
CA MET A 238 3.05 5.31 16.05
C MET A 238 4.09 6.42 16.12
N MET A 239 3.88 7.55 15.44
CA MET A 239 4.76 8.71 15.53
C MET A 239 4.77 9.31 16.94
N TYR A 240 3.60 9.36 17.61
CA TYR A 240 3.52 9.76 19.02
C TYR A 240 4.33 8.83 19.93
N LEU A 241 4.26 7.50 19.73
CA LEU A 241 5.04 6.54 20.53
C LEU A 241 6.55 6.67 20.31
N HIS A 242 6.96 7.13 19.12
CA HIS A 242 8.35 7.45 18.79
C HIS A 242 8.80 8.83 19.29
N ASP A 243 7.97 9.53 20.09
CA ASP A 243 8.21 10.89 20.57
C ASP A 243 8.48 11.88 19.42
N GLY A 244 7.83 11.66 18.28
CA GLY A 244 7.94 12.49 17.09
C GLY A 244 6.72 13.37 16.86
N ASP A 245 6.80 14.21 15.81
CA ASP A 245 5.75 15.15 15.44
C ASP A 245 4.59 14.44 14.71
N TRP A 246 3.68 13.87 15.49
CA TRP A 246 2.46 13.23 14.98
C TRP A 246 1.42 14.25 14.50
N GLU A 247 1.49 15.50 14.98
CA GLU A 247 0.59 16.58 14.59
C GLU A 247 0.87 17.00 13.14
N GLU A 248 2.14 17.03 12.73
CA GLU A 248 2.55 17.27 11.33
C GLU A 248 1.94 16.23 10.38
N ILE A 249 2.04 14.93 10.72
CA ILE A 249 1.41 13.84 9.95
C ILE A 249 -0.10 14.06 9.88
N ARG A 250 -0.74 14.31 11.03
CA ARG A 250 -2.19 14.53 11.10
C ARG A 250 -2.61 15.74 10.25
N TYR A 251 -1.85 16.82 10.27
CA TYR A 251 -2.10 18.03 9.50
C TYR A 251 -1.99 17.75 8.00
N ALA A 252 -0.91 17.11 7.54
CA ALA A 252 -0.72 16.74 6.14
C ALA A 252 -1.87 15.85 5.62
N LEU A 253 -2.26 14.83 6.40
CA LEU A 253 -3.38 13.95 6.05
C LEU A 253 -4.71 14.73 5.96
N LYS A 254 -4.99 15.63 6.90
CA LYS A 254 -6.18 16.51 6.85
C LYS A 254 -6.17 17.38 5.59
N LYS A 255 -5.03 17.96 5.20
CA LYS A 255 -4.90 18.82 4.00
C LYS A 255 -5.14 18.07 2.69
N ILE A 256 -4.65 16.84 2.61
CA ILE A 256 -4.88 15.93 1.48
C ILE A 256 -6.33 15.44 1.46
N GLY A 257 -7.02 15.43 2.59
CA GLY A 257 -8.38 14.90 2.74
C GLY A 257 -8.40 13.39 3.02
N ALA A 258 -7.32 12.84 3.56
CA ALA A 258 -7.26 11.47 4.07
C ALA A 258 -7.85 11.38 5.48
N PRO A 259 -8.35 10.20 5.90
CA PRO A 259 -8.82 9.99 7.28
C PRO A 259 -7.70 10.18 8.31
N VAL A 260 -8.07 10.77 9.46
CA VAL A 260 -7.19 10.95 10.62
C VAL A 260 -7.79 10.43 11.93
N ASN A 261 -8.99 9.84 11.88
CA ASN A 261 -9.66 9.28 13.06
C ASN A 261 -10.59 8.11 12.69
N ALA A 262 -11.03 7.39 13.73
CA ALA A 262 -11.88 6.21 13.63
C ALA A 262 -13.19 6.49 12.87
N LYS A 263 -13.82 7.65 13.13
CA LYS A 263 -15.07 8.06 12.48
C LYS A 263 -14.91 8.20 10.97
N GLN A 264 -13.83 8.84 10.52
CA GLN A 264 -13.53 9.00 9.10
C GLN A 264 -13.15 7.67 8.42
N LEU A 265 -12.53 6.74 9.15
CA LEU A 265 -12.31 5.37 8.67
C LEU A 265 -13.59 4.53 8.61
N GLY A 266 -14.67 4.97 9.27
CA GLY A 266 -15.89 4.15 9.43
C GLY A 266 -15.68 2.94 10.36
N ILE A 267 -14.77 3.06 11.32
CA ILE A 267 -14.38 2.03 12.29
C ILE A 267 -14.78 2.48 13.69
N LYS A 268 -15.23 1.53 14.53
CA LYS A 268 -15.61 1.83 15.91
C LYS A 268 -14.37 2.12 16.76
N LYS A 269 -14.49 3.00 17.75
CA LYS A 269 -13.38 3.38 18.64
C LYS A 269 -12.78 2.15 19.35
N GLU A 270 -13.63 1.21 19.76
CA GLU A 270 -13.21 -0.01 20.44
C GLU A 270 -12.39 -0.93 19.52
N ASP A 271 -12.67 -0.92 18.22
CA ASP A 271 -11.93 -1.73 17.24
C ASP A 271 -10.55 -1.13 16.95
N ILE A 272 -10.38 0.20 17.05
CA ILE A 272 -9.06 0.86 17.03
C ILE A 272 -8.21 0.38 18.21
N VAL A 273 -8.78 0.44 19.43
CA VAL A 273 -8.06 0.01 20.64
C VAL A 273 -7.69 -1.47 20.57
N LYS A 274 -8.62 -2.34 20.14
CA LYS A 274 -8.33 -3.76 19.94
C LYS A 274 -7.22 -3.99 18.90
N ALA A 275 -7.23 -3.25 17.80
CA ALA A 275 -6.19 -3.39 16.77
C ALA A 275 -4.81 -3.00 17.30
N LEU A 276 -4.71 -1.91 18.08
CA LEU A 276 -3.46 -1.50 18.74
C LEU A 276 -2.92 -2.59 19.68
N VAL A 277 -3.79 -3.18 20.51
CA VAL A 277 -3.40 -4.27 21.43
C VAL A 277 -2.94 -5.53 20.68
N MET A 278 -3.49 -5.79 19.49
CA MET A 278 -3.17 -6.98 18.70
C MET A 278 -2.03 -6.79 17.71
N ALA A 279 -1.65 -5.55 17.39
CA ALA A 279 -0.76 -5.21 16.28
C ALA A 279 0.59 -5.95 16.33
N ASN A 280 1.25 -5.98 17.49
CA ASN A 280 2.55 -6.66 17.65
C ASN A 280 2.50 -8.18 17.38
N ARG A 281 1.31 -8.80 17.44
CA ARG A 281 1.11 -10.24 17.20
C ARG A 281 0.90 -10.57 15.72
N VAL A 282 0.74 -9.57 14.85
CA VAL A 282 0.52 -9.78 13.41
C VAL A 282 1.75 -10.38 12.74
N ARG A 283 2.95 -9.89 13.09
CA ARG A 283 4.26 -10.40 12.62
C ARG A 283 5.26 -10.37 13.76
N LYS A 284 5.62 -11.54 14.28
CA LYS A 284 6.53 -11.69 15.44
C LYS A 284 8.01 -11.58 15.09
N ASP A 285 8.35 -11.70 13.81
CA ASP A 285 9.71 -11.63 13.26
C ASP A 285 10.21 -10.19 13.10
N ARG A 286 9.38 -9.18 13.41
CA ARG A 286 9.66 -7.78 13.18
C ARG A 286 9.63 -6.97 14.47
N TYR A 287 10.78 -6.42 14.87
CA TYR A 287 10.83 -5.52 16.01
C TYR A 287 10.37 -4.09 15.63
N THR A 288 9.51 -3.50 16.46
CA THR A 288 8.93 -2.16 16.27
C THR A 288 8.79 -1.48 17.64
N ILE A 289 8.35 -0.22 17.67
CA ILE A 289 8.08 0.52 18.90
C ILE A 289 7.03 -0.15 19.80
N LEU A 290 6.19 -1.02 19.25
CA LEU A 290 5.19 -1.79 20.02
C LEU A 290 5.83 -2.89 20.89
N GLY A 291 7.10 -3.21 20.67
CA GLY A 291 7.84 -4.21 21.43
C GLY A 291 7.26 -5.62 21.36
N ASP A 292 7.78 -6.52 22.20
CA ASP A 292 7.39 -7.93 22.20
C ASP A 292 6.05 -8.15 22.94
N ASN A 293 5.76 -7.34 23.95
CA ASN A 293 4.57 -7.48 24.79
C ASN A 293 3.34 -6.72 24.25
N GLY A 294 3.54 -5.78 23.31
CA GLY A 294 2.49 -4.93 22.79
C GLY A 294 2.03 -3.87 23.79
N LEU A 295 0.97 -3.14 23.44
CA LEU A 295 0.33 -2.16 24.31
C LEU A 295 -0.70 -2.83 25.21
N SER A 296 -0.79 -2.41 26.48
CA SER A 296 -1.96 -2.71 27.31
C SER A 296 -3.20 -2.00 26.75
N ALA A 297 -4.41 -2.46 27.09
CA ALA A 297 -5.65 -1.83 26.66
C ALA A 297 -5.72 -0.35 27.09
N ASP A 298 -5.35 -0.05 28.33
CA ASP A 298 -5.34 1.32 28.87
C ASP A 298 -4.33 2.21 28.14
N ALA A 299 -3.14 1.69 27.82
CA ALA A 299 -2.12 2.42 27.07
C ALA A 299 -2.57 2.68 25.62
N ALA A 300 -3.20 1.68 24.98
CA ALA A 300 -3.74 1.82 23.63
C ALA A 300 -4.90 2.83 23.58
N GLU A 301 -5.80 2.82 24.56
CA GLU A 301 -6.89 3.80 24.64
C GLU A 301 -6.36 5.21 24.91
N LYS A 302 -5.41 5.35 25.84
CA LYS A 302 -4.75 6.64 26.11
C LYS A 302 -4.06 7.17 24.86
N LEU A 303 -3.28 6.35 24.16
CA LEU A 303 -2.61 6.70 22.91
C LEU A 303 -3.59 7.24 21.86
N ALA A 304 -4.67 6.49 21.61
CA ALA A 304 -5.65 6.84 20.59
C ALA A 304 -6.42 8.13 20.95
N LYS A 305 -6.68 8.39 22.24
CA LYS A 305 -7.29 9.64 22.73
C LYS A 305 -6.32 10.82 22.59
N THR A 306 -5.08 10.67 23.05
CA THR A 306 -4.07 11.73 22.98
C THR A 306 -3.81 12.20 21.56
N THR A 307 -3.81 11.27 20.61
CA THR A 307 -3.58 11.54 19.19
C THR A 307 -4.85 11.91 18.41
N GLU A 308 -5.97 12.10 19.12
CA GLU A 308 -7.28 12.42 18.56
C GLU A 308 -7.76 11.46 17.44
N VAL A 309 -7.36 10.19 17.54
CA VAL A 309 -7.83 9.12 16.64
C VAL A 309 -9.17 8.56 17.11
N ILE A 310 -9.41 8.52 18.42
CA ILE A 310 -10.72 8.17 19.02
C ILE A 310 -11.26 9.27 19.91
#